data_AF-A0A5S4ENE4-F1
#
_entry.id   AF-A0A5S4ENE4-F1
#
_cell.length_a   1.000
_cell.length_b   1.000
_cell.length_c   1.000
_cell.angle_alpha   90.00
_cell.angle_beta   90.00
_cell.angle_gamma   90.00
#
_symmetry.space_group_name_H-M   'P 1'
#
loop_
_entity.id
_entity.type
_entity.pdbx_description
1 polymer ?
#
loop_
_entity_poly.entity_id
_entity_poly.type
_entity_poly.pdbx_seq_one_letter_code
_entity_poly.pdbx_strand_id
1 'polypeptide(L)'
;MRERHHAHLRAVVNHEETLLWAAHAGAGALAAAGAGQRIGEARQFLRRLGATLASPDSAATRARWLAVARDIVQRADAAMGAAQAEVLHPLLAALLRAFGERVAVPAWADPAALARLLGGGRPPLECWLVRDVASGGLLLQAQPAGARQSPLGEALRVDAGGVRLQIEHQGTRSARWLSPADLPQALGALAERSQIRLDTSAESVVLAPVERPRGAAGWQCGGHGLALTGPRLGGVDARWEESALRAVAGSSIPPAAAPARAWQLAAEAVGPPPAGSPFRFGIDPEFGLWAEFTVSSGHGSATQRLRWIEPGSFRMGSPESEPERLDNEGPRHWVTLTRGFWLADTACPQALWQAVMGANPSYFQGDPQRPVEQVSWHEVQGFLRALEKLLPGCEAALPTEAQWEYACRAGSETPFSFGGNVTPEQVNYDGNFPYAGGAKGWYREKTVPVKSLPANAWGLYEMQGNVSEWCADGPRAYDERAQQDPTGLVSGDEGAHRAFRGGSWSDRAGWARSALQLALLPGLRFDDLGFRLSLRSIEPGQVPAPVQGRPGRPAAPGGRPPH
;
A
#
# COMPACT_ATOMS: atom_id res chain seq x y z
N MET A 1 55.79 -27.79 -16.55
CA MET A 1 56.16 -26.93 -15.39
C MET A 1 55.03 -26.01 -14.93
N ARG A 2 54.38 -25.24 -15.83
CA ARG A 2 53.30 -24.29 -15.45
C ARG A 2 52.08 -24.96 -14.80
N GLU A 3 51.67 -26.15 -15.24
CA GLU A 3 50.54 -26.89 -14.64
C GLU A 3 50.83 -27.46 -13.26
N ARG A 4 52.03 -28.01 -13.03
CA ARG A 4 52.44 -28.51 -11.70
C ARG A 4 52.53 -27.39 -10.67
N HIS A 5 52.97 -26.20 -11.08
CA HIS A 5 52.98 -25.01 -10.22
C HIS A 5 51.56 -24.51 -9.92
N HIS A 6 50.63 -24.60 -10.88
CA HIS A 6 49.23 -24.24 -10.68
C HIS A 6 48.50 -25.20 -9.73
N ALA A 7 48.76 -26.52 -9.83
CA ALA A 7 48.22 -27.52 -8.93
C ALA A 7 48.77 -27.37 -7.51
N HIS A 8 50.06 -27.06 -7.38
CA HIS A 8 50.69 -26.79 -6.08
C HIS A 8 50.14 -25.53 -5.42
N LEU A 9 49.95 -24.44 -6.18
CA LEU A 9 49.31 -23.22 -5.67
C LEU A 9 47.87 -23.45 -5.23
N ARG A 10 47.08 -24.22 -5.99
CA ARG A 10 45.71 -24.60 -5.56
C ARG A 10 45.72 -25.47 -4.31
N ALA A 11 46.66 -26.39 -4.19
CA ALA A 11 46.79 -27.24 -3.01
C ALA A 11 47.16 -26.43 -1.75
N VAL A 12 48.08 -25.46 -1.88
CA VAL A 12 48.46 -24.54 -0.80
C VAL A 12 47.28 -23.64 -0.42
N VAL A 13 46.58 -23.05 -1.39
CA VAL A 13 45.41 -22.21 -1.14
C VAL A 13 44.31 -23.00 -0.44
N ASN A 14 43.96 -24.18 -0.95
CA ASN A 14 42.96 -25.05 -0.32
C ASN A 14 43.36 -25.44 1.10
N HIS A 15 44.65 -25.68 1.36
CA HIS A 15 45.16 -26.04 2.69
C HIS A 15 45.06 -24.88 3.69
N GLU A 16 45.59 -23.71 3.35
CA GLU A 16 45.56 -22.52 4.20
C GLU A 16 44.13 -22.01 4.44
N GLU A 17 43.27 -22.10 3.42
CA GLU A 17 41.85 -21.76 3.50
C GLU A 17 41.11 -22.73 4.43
N THR A 18 41.34 -24.04 4.28
CA THR A 18 40.73 -25.06 5.15
C THR A 18 41.11 -24.86 6.62
N LEU A 19 42.35 -24.44 6.91
CA LEU A 19 42.80 -24.16 8.26
C LEU A 19 42.11 -22.93 8.88
N LEU A 20 41.85 -21.89 8.09
CA LEU A 20 41.09 -20.72 8.54
C LEU A 20 39.61 -21.05 8.76
N TRP A 21 39.01 -21.86 7.89
CA TRP A 21 37.64 -22.37 8.07
C TRP A 21 37.50 -23.27 9.30
N ALA A 22 38.47 -24.15 9.54
CA ALA A 22 38.49 -25.03 10.71
C ALA A 22 38.66 -24.24 12.03
N ALA A 23 39.43 -23.16 12.01
CA ALA A 23 39.54 -22.22 13.13
C ALA A 23 38.25 -21.43 13.38
N HIS A 24 37.52 -21.17 12.31
CA HIS A 24 36.31 -20.37 12.34
C HIS A 24 35.07 -21.14 12.82
N ALA A 25 34.89 -22.39 12.37
CA ALA A 25 33.69 -23.20 12.63
C ALA A 25 33.49 -23.64 14.09
N GLY A 26 34.40 -23.31 15.01
CA GLY A 26 34.28 -23.59 16.46
C GLY A 26 34.13 -25.07 16.85
N ALA A 27 34.16 -26.00 15.90
CA ALA A 27 33.89 -27.40 16.14
C ALA A 27 35.20 -28.15 16.38
N GLY A 28 35.43 -28.57 17.63
CA GLY A 28 35.93 -29.90 18.07
C GLY A 28 37.15 -30.59 17.41
N ALA A 29 37.71 -30.08 16.32
CA ALA A 29 38.77 -30.67 15.52
C ALA A 29 40.14 -30.03 15.78
N LEU A 30 40.19 -28.90 16.51
CA LEU A 30 41.44 -28.24 16.91
C LEU A 30 41.91 -28.64 18.32
N ALA A 31 41.65 -29.89 18.71
CA ALA A 31 42.32 -30.53 19.86
C ALA A 31 43.73 -31.06 19.49
N ALA A 32 44.21 -30.84 18.27
CA ALA A 32 45.54 -31.25 17.82
C ALA A 32 46.59 -30.17 18.14
N ALA A 33 47.68 -30.56 18.82
CA ALA A 33 48.84 -29.71 19.08
C ALA A 33 49.31 -29.00 17.79
N GLY A 34 49.57 -27.69 17.86
CA GLY A 34 50.04 -26.89 16.72
C GLY A 34 48.94 -26.24 15.85
N ALA A 35 47.66 -26.38 16.20
CA ALA A 35 46.55 -25.67 15.57
C ALA A 35 46.75 -24.14 15.51
N GLY A 36 47.10 -23.51 16.63
CA GLY A 36 47.31 -22.06 16.71
C GLY A 36 48.48 -21.57 15.85
N GLN A 37 49.55 -22.36 15.76
CA GLN A 37 50.71 -22.05 14.90
C GLN A 37 50.31 -22.03 13.42
N ARG A 38 49.59 -23.06 12.97
CA ARG A 38 49.12 -23.16 11.58
C ARG A 38 48.16 -22.03 11.19
N ILE A 39 47.28 -21.62 12.10
CA ILE A 39 46.41 -20.43 11.90
C ILE A 39 47.27 -19.15 11.79
N GLY A 40 48.32 -19.05 12.59
CA GLY A 40 49.30 -17.95 12.50
C GLY A 40 50.02 -17.91 11.15
N GLU A 41 50.44 -19.07 10.65
CA GLU A 41 51.10 -19.22 9.34
C GLU A 41 50.14 -18.84 8.19
N ALA A 42 48.89 -19.29 8.24
CA ALA A 42 47.84 -18.93 7.28
C ALA A 42 47.60 -17.41 7.23
N ARG A 43 47.49 -16.76 8.39
CA ARG A 43 47.38 -15.29 8.47
C ARG A 43 48.61 -14.59 7.88
N GLN A 44 49.81 -15.09 8.16
CA GLN A 44 51.05 -14.53 7.62
C GLN A 44 51.15 -14.72 6.10
N PHE A 45 50.66 -15.83 5.56
CA PHE A 45 50.51 -16.02 4.12
C PHE A 45 49.57 -14.98 3.51
N LEU A 46 48.38 -14.77 4.06
CA LEU A 46 47.42 -13.78 3.53
C LEU A 46 47.95 -12.34 3.59
N ARG A 47 48.70 -11.98 4.65
CA ARG A 47 49.39 -10.68 4.72
C ARG A 47 50.42 -10.52 3.61
N ARG A 48 51.24 -11.55 3.36
CA ARG A 48 52.23 -11.56 2.28
C ARG A 48 51.57 -11.48 0.90
N LEU A 49 50.46 -12.18 0.72
CA LEU A 49 49.65 -12.10 -0.50
C LEU A 49 49.17 -10.66 -0.74
N GLY A 50 48.61 -10.00 0.28
CA GLY A 50 48.21 -8.59 0.21
C GLY A 50 49.36 -7.66 -0.18
N ALA A 51 50.52 -7.82 0.44
CA ALA A 51 51.72 -7.04 0.11
C ALA A 51 52.20 -7.27 -1.34
N THR A 52 52.16 -8.52 -1.80
CA THR A 52 52.53 -8.90 -3.18
C THR A 52 51.59 -8.28 -4.22
N LEU A 53 50.30 -8.17 -3.88
CA LEU A 53 49.32 -7.52 -4.75
C LEU A 53 49.50 -6.00 -4.83
N ALA A 54 50.03 -5.39 -3.78
CA ALA A 54 50.35 -3.96 -3.74
C ALA A 54 51.63 -3.65 -4.54
N SER A 55 52.65 -4.52 -4.49
CA SER A 55 53.94 -4.36 -5.16
C SER A 55 54.37 -5.64 -5.87
N PRO A 56 53.86 -5.94 -7.08
CA PRO A 56 54.10 -7.21 -7.77
C PRO A 56 55.41 -7.22 -8.58
N ASP A 57 56.13 -8.33 -8.55
CA ASP A 57 57.37 -8.52 -9.34
C ASP A 57 57.14 -8.49 -10.87
N SER A 58 55.94 -8.86 -11.33
CA SER A 58 55.55 -8.77 -12.74
C SER A 58 54.03 -8.71 -12.91
N ALA A 59 53.55 -8.21 -14.05
CA ALA A 59 52.12 -8.21 -14.40
C ALA A 59 51.51 -9.63 -14.43
N ALA A 60 52.28 -10.62 -14.92
CA ALA A 60 51.85 -12.01 -14.96
C ALA A 60 51.74 -12.63 -13.56
N THR A 61 52.66 -12.27 -12.66
CA THR A 61 52.63 -12.66 -11.23
C THR A 61 51.43 -12.03 -10.53
N ARG A 62 51.18 -10.73 -10.78
CA ARG A 62 50.01 -10.00 -10.25
C ARG A 62 48.69 -10.66 -10.63
N ALA A 63 48.50 -11.00 -11.91
CA ALA A 63 47.26 -11.60 -12.40
C ALA A 63 46.94 -12.95 -11.74
N ARG A 64 47.95 -13.79 -11.50
CA ARG A 64 47.78 -15.08 -10.81
C ARG A 64 47.36 -14.90 -9.36
N TRP A 65 48.02 -14.00 -8.63
CA TRP A 65 47.69 -13.75 -7.23
C TRP A 65 46.35 -13.04 -7.04
N LEU A 66 45.93 -12.22 -8.00
CA LEU A 66 44.58 -11.64 -8.02
C LEU A 66 43.50 -12.71 -8.16
N ALA A 67 43.74 -13.77 -8.95
CA ALA A 67 42.80 -14.89 -9.05
C ALA A 67 42.67 -15.66 -7.72
N VAL A 68 43.80 -15.90 -7.04
CA VAL A 68 43.82 -16.54 -5.72
C VAL A 68 43.10 -15.69 -4.67
N ALA A 69 43.39 -14.39 -4.62
CA ALA A 69 42.72 -13.47 -3.69
C ALA A 69 41.21 -13.41 -3.93
N ARG A 70 40.77 -13.46 -5.20
CA ARG A 70 39.34 -13.48 -5.54
C ARG A 70 38.64 -14.72 -4.97
N ASP A 71 39.22 -15.91 -5.15
CA ASP A 71 38.62 -17.16 -4.66
C ASP A 71 38.48 -17.14 -3.12
N ILE A 72 39.54 -16.72 -2.42
CA ILE A 72 39.54 -16.60 -0.95
C ILE A 72 38.48 -15.62 -0.46
N VAL A 73 38.40 -14.43 -1.07
CA VAL A 73 37.44 -13.38 -0.69
C VAL A 73 36.00 -13.79 -0.98
N GLN A 74 35.74 -14.47 -2.11
CA GLN A 74 34.39 -14.86 -2.52
C GLN A 74 33.82 -16.03 -1.73
N ARG A 75 34.68 -16.93 -1.22
CA ARG A 75 34.22 -18.06 -0.39
C ARG A 75 33.91 -17.65 1.03
N ALA A 76 34.54 -16.59 1.53
CA ALA A 76 34.38 -16.17 2.92
C ALA A 76 32.93 -15.84 3.28
N ASP A 77 32.40 -16.53 4.31
CA ASP A 77 31.09 -16.21 4.88
C ASP A 77 31.15 -15.00 5.83
N ALA A 78 29.98 -14.65 6.37
CA ALA A 78 29.85 -13.49 7.26
C ALA A 78 30.72 -13.56 8.51
N ALA A 79 30.83 -14.75 9.09
CA ALA A 79 31.47 -14.92 10.36
C ALA A 79 32.99 -15.01 10.19
N MET A 80 33.50 -15.62 9.11
CA MET A 80 34.93 -15.59 8.77
C MET A 80 35.37 -14.19 8.33
N GLY A 81 34.54 -13.49 7.54
CA GLY A 81 34.76 -12.11 7.13
C GLY A 81 35.00 -11.18 8.32
N ALA A 82 34.18 -11.32 9.36
CA ALA A 82 34.33 -10.58 10.62
C ALA A 82 35.59 -11.01 11.40
N ALA A 83 35.79 -12.31 11.58
CA ALA A 83 36.90 -12.86 12.38
C ALA A 83 38.29 -12.63 11.78
N GLN A 84 38.38 -12.48 10.45
CA GLN A 84 39.64 -12.30 9.70
C GLN A 84 39.66 -10.96 8.94
N ALA A 85 38.94 -9.95 9.44
CA ALA A 85 38.79 -8.66 8.79
C ALA A 85 40.15 -7.99 8.45
N GLU A 86 41.16 -8.12 9.32
CA GLU A 86 42.49 -7.53 9.13
C GLU A 86 43.23 -8.02 7.88
N VAL A 87 42.93 -9.23 7.42
CA VAL A 87 43.61 -9.84 6.26
C VAL A 87 42.70 -9.92 5.03
N LEU A 88 41.39 -10.08 5.22
CA LEU A 88 40.45 -10.19 4.10
C LEU A 88 40.11 -8.83 3.46
N HIS A 89 39.97 -7.75 4.26
CA HIS A 89 39.69 -6.42 3.70
C HIS A 89 40.83 -5.88 2.82
N PRO A 90 42.14 -6.04 3.16
CA PRO A 90 43.23 -5.66 2.25
C PRO A 90 43.23 -6.43 0.93
N LEU A 91 42.90 -7.73 0.92
CA LEU A 91 42.80 -8.52 -0.30
C LEU A 91 41.64 -8.03 -1.17
N LEU A 92 40.48 -7.78 -0.57
CA LEU A 92 39.32 -7.21 -1.25
C LEU A 92 39.63 -5.81 -1.81
N ALA A 93 40.30 -4.94 -1.05
CA ALA A 93 40.73 -3.64 -1.52
C ALA A 93 41.70 -3.74 -2.72
N ALA A 94 42.61 -4.70 -2.72
CA ALA A 94 43.50 -4.94 -3.85
C ALA A 94 42.76 -5.42 -5.11
N LEU A 95 41.73 -6.27 -4.95
CA LEU A 95 40.85 -6.67 -6.04
C LEU A 95 40.06 -5.48 -6.61
N LEU A 96 39.48 -4.66 -5.74
CA LEU A 96 38.73 -3.47 -6.14
C LEU A 96 39.62 -2.45 -6.88
N ARG A 97 40.87 -2.24 -6.44
CA ARG A 97 41.84 -1.41 -7.18
C ARG A 97 42.18 -1.96 -8.56
N ALA A 98 42.17 -3.28 -8.73
CA ALA A 98 42.57 -3.94 -9.98
C ALA A 98 41.42 -4.05 -11.00
N PHE A 99 40.18 -4.19 -10.53
CA PHE A 99 39.04 -4.56 -11.37
C PHE A 99 37.82 -3.64 -11.22
N GLY A 100 37.83 -2.72 -10.26
CA GLY A 100 36.73 -1.78 -9.99
C GLY A 100 35.42 -2.51 -9.67
N GLU A 101 34.33 -2.00 -10.25
CA GLU A 101 32.95 -2.49 -10.05
C GLU A 101 32.71 -3.92 -10.56
N ARG A 102 33.66 -4.53 -11.28
CA ARG A 102 33.57 -5.94 -11.73
C ARG A 102 33.81 -6.96 -10.61
N VAL A 103 34.16 -6.50 -9.41
CA VAL A 103 34.36 -7.37 -8.23
C VAL A 103 33.08 -7.36 -7.42
N ALA A 104 32.46 -8.54 -7.29
CA ALA A 104 31.38 -8.73 -6.33
C ALA A 104 31.93 -8.55 -4.91
N VAL A 105 31.43 -7.53 -4.21
CA VAL A 105 31.81 -7.25 -2.82
C VAL A 105 30.96 -8.12 -1.89
N PRO A 106 31.58 -8.96 -1.05
CA PRO A 106 30.83 -9.79 -0.11
C PRO A 106 30.07 -8.98 0.94
N ALA A 107 28.94 -9.49 1.41
CA ALA A 107 28.08 -8.85 2.39
C ALA A 107 28.76 -8.53 3.75
N TRP A 108 29.82 -9.26 4.07
CA TRP A 108 30.59 -9.10 5.31
C TRP A 108 31.56 -7.93 5.29
N ALA A 109 31.83 -7.36 4.11
CA ALA A 109 32.73 -6.24 3.98
C ALA A 109 32.25 -5.04 4.79
N ASP A 110 33.17 -4.41 5.49
CA ASP A 110 32.95 -3.17 6.24
C ASP A 110 33.30 -1.96 5.36
N PRO A 111 32.30 -1.10 5.03
CA PRO A 111 32.53 0.12 4.26
C PRO A 111 33.64 1.02 4.85
N ALA A 112 33.73 1.15 6.18
CA ALA A 112 34.73 2.00 6.83
C ALA A 112 36.16 1.43 6.70
N ALA A 113 36.30 0.10 6.79
CA ALA A 113 37.57 -0.57 6.54
C ALA A 113 38.01 -0.41 5.07
N LEU A 114 37.10 -0.59 4.12
CA LEU A 114 37.37 -0.43 2.70
C LEU A 114 37.73 1.02 2.35
N ALA A 115 37.00 2.00 2.86
CA ALA A 115 37.31 3.42 2.66
C ALA A 115 38.74 3.78 3.11
N ARG A 116 39.15 3.33 4.30
CA ARG A 116 40.51 3.52 4.80
C ARG A 116 41.56 2.87 3.90
N LEU A 117 41.32 1.65 3.45
CA LEU A 117 42.26 0.89 2.62
C LEU A 117 42.32 1.37 1.17
N LEU A 118 41.24 1.92 0.64
CA LEU A 118 41.17 2.44 -0.73
C LEU A 118 41.55 3.92 -0.83
N GLY A 119 41.74 4.61 0.31
CA GLY A 119 41.84 6.06 0.42
C GLY A 119 42.73 6.79 -0.59
N GLY A 120 42.32 8.05 -0.87
CA GLY A 120 43.10 9.08 -1.57
C GLY A 120 42.64 9.39 -2.99
N GLY A 121 41.76 10.38 -3.17
CA GLY A 121 41.65 11.13 -4.44
C GLY A 121 40.26 11.56 -4.92
N ARG A 122 39.17 11.00 -4.40
CA ARG A 122 37.80 11.43 -4.77
C ARG A 122 37.05 11.92 -3.53
N PRO A 123 36.47 13.13 -3.55
CA PRO A 123 35.57 13.55 -2.49
C PRO A 123 34.39 12.56 -2.42
N PRO A 124 33.84 12.30 -1.22
CA PRO A 124 32.63 11.49 -1.08
C PRO A 124 31.53 12.09 -1.97
N LEU A 125 30.79 11.21 -2.63
CA LEU A 125 29.63 11.58 -3.41
C LEU A 125 28.48 11.82 -2.43
N GLU A 126 28.00 13.06 -2.37
CA GLU A 126 26.76 13.37 -1.67
C GLU A 126 25.59 12.87 -2.52
N CYS A 127 24.79 12.00 -1.93
CA CYS A 127 23.66 11.38 -2.60
C CYS A 127 22.39 11.58 -1.76
N TRP A 128 21.26 11.77 -2.43
CA TRP A 128 19.98 12.01 -1.78
C TRP A 128 18.98 10.92 -2.12
N LEU A 129 18.15 10.57 -1.15
CA LEU A 129 17.02 9.70 -1.40
C LEU A 129 15.94 10.52 -2.12
N VAL A 130 15.59 10.13 -3.34
CA VAL A 130 14.58 10.77 -4.17
C VAL A 130 13.55 9.74 -4.61
N ARG A 131 12.32 10.19 -4.86
CA ARG A 131 11.25 9.35 -5.38
C ARG A 131 11.24 9.39 -6.90
N ASP A 132 11.27 8.22 -7.54
CA ASP A 132 11.05 8.10 -8.98
C ASP A 132 9.59 8.39 -9.31
N VAL A 133 9.34 9.29 -10.26
CA VAL A 133 7.98 9.74 -10.58
C VAL A 133 7.20 8.66 -11.35
N ALA A 134 7.87 7.82 -12.14
CA ALA A 134 7.24 6.83 -12.99
C ALA A 134 6.90 5.53 -12.25
N SER A 135 7.86 5.01 -11.48
CA SER A 135 7.71 3.77 -10.71
C SER A 135 7.19 3.99 -9.29
N GLY A 136 7.26 5.22 -8.77
CA GLY A 136 6.87 5.56 -7.40
C GLY A 136 7.83 5.07 -6.31
N GLY A 137 8.90 4.36 -6.69
CA GLY A 137 9.93 3.83 -5.79
C GLY A 137 10.95 4.86 -5.33
N LEU A 138 11.75 4.50 -4.31
CA LEU A 138 12.83 5.32 -3.80
C LEU A 138 14.15 4.96 -4.48
N LEU A 139 14.96 5.96 -4.83
CA LEU A 139 16.30 5.81 -5.38
C LEU A 139 17.27 6.75 -4.70
N LEU A 140 18.55 6.41 -4.71
CA LEU A 140 19.60 7.30 -4.23
C LEU A 140 20.26 7.98 -5.44
N GLN A 141 20.09 9.30 -5.56
CA GLN A 141 20.59 10.09 -6.68
C GLN A 141 21.72 11.01 -6.23
N ALA A 142 22.83 11.00 -6.97
CA ALA A 142 23.84 12.06 -6.88
C ALA A 142 23.32 13.31 -7.59
N GLN A 143 23.37 14.48 -6.96
CA GLN A 143 22.89 15.72 -7.56
C GLN A 143 23.69 16.05 -8.84
N PRO A 144 23.05 16.18 -10.00
CA PRO A 144 23.72 16.70 -11.19
C PRO A 144 24.16 18.14 -10.92
N ALA A 145 25.36 18.52 -11.37
CA ALA A 145 25.83 19.89 -11.28
C ALA A 145 24.80 20.84 -11.94
N GLY A 146 24.14 21.69 -11.13
CA GLY A 146 23.15 22.68 -11.58
C GLY A 146 21.68 22.32 -11.45
N ALA A 147 21.31 21.14 -10.94
CA ALA A 147 19.89 20.76 -10.75
C ALA A 147 19.31 21.35 -9.43
N ARG A 148 18.17 22.06 -9.52
CA ARG A 148 17.33 22.44 -8.37
C ARG A 148 16.34 21.32 -8.08
N GLN A 149 16.72 20.36 -7.22
CA GLN A 149 15.78 19.45 -6.58
C GLN A 149 15.68 19.81 -5.09
N SER A 150 14.53 19.56 -4.46
CA SER A 150 14.34 19.68 -3.01
C SER A 150 14.57 18.31 -2.38
N PRO A 151 15.78 17.98 -1.91
CA PRO A 151 16.04 16.66 -1.38
C PRO A 151 15.32 16.41 -0.04
N LEU A 152 14.97 15.15 0.20
CA LEU A 152 14.50 14.68 1.50
C LEU A 152 15.70 14.54 2.44
N GLY A 153 15.85 15.46 3.39
CA GLY A 153 16.83 15.36 4.48
C GLY A 153 18.29 15.63 4.07
N GLU A 154 19.21 15.23 4.95
CA GLU A 154 20.66 15.37 4.76
C GLU A 154 21.18 14.37 3.71
N ALA A 155 22.25 14.74 3.00
CA ALA A 155 22.85 13.89 1.98
C ALA A 155 23.58 12.70 2.62
N LEU A 156 23.34 11.50 2.10
CA LEU A 156 24.14 10.32 2.42
C LEU A 156 25.50 10.45 1.75
N ARG A 157 26.59 10.39 2.54
CA ARG A 157 27.95 10.44 2.00
C ARG A 157 28.43 9.06 1.63
N VAL A 158 28.67 8.86 0.33
CA VAL A 158 29.19 7.60 -0.22
C VAL A 158 30.60 7.82 -0.77
N ASP A 159 31.59 7.21 -0.12
CA ASP A 159 32.97 7.23 -0.58
C ASP A 159 33.37 5.91 -1.26
N ALA A 160 34.67 5.67 -1.42
CA ALA A 160 35.21 4.45 -2.02
C ALA A 160 34.87 3.15 -1.26
N GLY A 161 34.39 3.23 -0.02
CA GLY A 161 33.90 2.09 0.76
C GLY A 161 32.52 1.57 0.33
N GLY A 162 31.77 2.37 -0.44
CA GLY A 162 30.43 2.03 -0.95
C GLY A 162 29.35 1.94 0.12
N VAL A 163 28.26 1.22 -0.20
CA VAL A 163 27.07 1.11 0.66
C VAL A 163 26.76 -0.35 0.94
N ARG A 164 26.64 -0.70 2.22
CA ARG A 164 26.11 -2.00 2.65
C ARG A 164 24.64 -1.86 3.00
N LEU A 165 23.79 -2.60 2.30
CA LEU A 165 22.36 -2.70 2.55
C LEU A 165 22.08 -3.90 3.46
N GLN A 166 21.43 -3.65 4.59
CA GLN A 166 20.92 -4.67 5.50
C GLN A 166 19.40 -4.62 5.49
N ILE A 167 18.76 -5.78 5.35
CA ILE A 167 17.31 -5.94 5.29
C ILE A 167 16.89 -6.88 6.40
N GLU A 168 15.96 -6.43 7.24
CA GLU A 168 15.27 -7.26 8.22
C GLU A 168 13.80 -7.39 7.84
N HIS A 169 13.34 -8.63 7.66
CA HIS A 169 11.94 -8.94 7.34
C HIS A 169 11.49 -10.16 8.12
N GLN A 170 10.47 -9.99 8.97
CA GLN A 170 9.89 -11.07 9.79
C GLN A 170 10.96 -11.90 10.55
N GLY A 171 11.96 -11.23 11.12
CA GLY A 171 13.05 -11.85 11.86
C GLY A 171 14.18 -12.46 11.00
N THR A 172 14.02 -12.50 9.68
CA THR A 172 15.11 -12.90 8.76
C THR A 172 15.96 -11.69 8.42
N ARG A 173 17.28 -11.79 8.62
CA ARG A 173 18.26 -10.76 8.28
C ARG A 173 19.08 -11.17 7.07
N SER A 174 19.22 -10.24 6.13
CA SER A 174 20.15 -10.38 5.01
C SER A 174 20.98 -9.11 4.86
N ALA A 175 22.19 -9.24 4.34
CA ALA A 175 23.05 -8.13 4.00
C ALA A 175 23.60 -8.33 2.59
N ARG A 176 23.73 -7.24 1.84
CA ARG A 176 24.39 -7.22 0.53
C ARG A 176 25.07 -5.89 0.33
N TRP A 177 26.22 -5.92 -0.34
CA TRP A 177 26.89 -4.69 -0.77
C TRP A 177 26.29 -4.23 -2.09
N LEU A 178 26.08 -2.94 -2.25
CA LEU A 178 25.50 -2.35 -3.45
C LEU A 178 26.36 -1.21 -3.95
N SER A 179 26.55 -1.16 -5.27
CA SER A 179 27.05 0.04 -5.90
C SER A 179 25.98 1.14 -5.81
N PRO A 180 26.35 2.43 -5.88
CA PRO A 180 25.38 3.51 -5.97
C PRO A 180 24.38 3.34 -7.13
N ALA A 181 24.80 2.70 -8.23
CA ALA A 181 23.97 2.47 -9.40
C ALA A 181 22.92 1.36 -9.22
N ASP A 182 23.20 0.36 -8.36
CA ASP A 182 22.31 -0.78 -8.13
C ASP A 182 21.29 -0.53 -7.00
N LEU A 183 21.53 0.49 -6.18
CA LEU A 183 20.68 0.83 -5.04
C LEU A 183 19.22 1.11 -5.40
N PRO A 184 18.88 1.83 -6.49
CA PRO A 184 17.49 2.11 -6.87
C PRO A 184 16.65 0.85 -7.09
N GLN A 185 17.17 -0.08 -7.91
CA GLN A 185 16.48 -1.34 -8.19
C GLN A 185 16.37 -2.20 -6.92
N ALA A 186 17.42 -2.19 -6.10
CA ALA A 186 17.46 -2.94 -4.85
C ALA A 186 16.46 -2.43 -3.80
N LEU A 187 16.16 -1.12 -3.77
CA LEU A 187 15.16 -0.51 -2.90
C LEU A 187 13.74 -0.72 -3.42
N GLY A 188 13.53 -0.62 -4.73
CA GLY A 188 12.21 -0.81 -5.35
C GLY A 188 11.66 -2.25 -5.29
N ALA A 189 12.52 -3.24 -5.07
CA ALA A 189 12.15 -4.65 -4.97
C ALA A 189 11.86 -5.13 -3.53
N LEU A 190 11.80 -4.23 -2.55
CA LEU A 190 11.67 -4.58 -1.13
C LEU A 190 10.19 -4.64 -0.69
N ALA A 191 9.90 -5.52 0.27
CA ALA A 191 8.56 -5.67 0.82
C ALA A 191 8.16 -4.47 1.69
N GLU A 192 6.87 -4.13 1.72
CA GLU A 192 6.30 -2.96 2.41
C GLU A 192 6.61 -2.88 3.92
N ARG A 193 7.02 -3.99 4.54
CA ARG A 193 7.31 -4.08 5.99
C ARG A 193 8.78 -4.35 6.32
N SER A 194 9.68 -4.27 5.35
CA SER A 194 11.11 -4.46 5.58
C SER A 194 11.73 -3.25 6.28
N GLN A 195 12.48 -3.48 7.36
CA GLN A 195 13.36 -2.46 7.91
C GLN A 195 14.68 -2.49 7.14
N ILE A 196 15.14 -1.31 6.70
CA ILE A 196 16.33 -1.18 5.87
C ILE A 196 17.37 -0.38 6.64
N ARG A 197 18.60 -0.88 6.68
CA ARG A 197 19.75 -0.10 7.11
C ARG A 197 20.75 0.02 5.96
N LEU A 198 21.20 1.25 5.71
CA LEU A 198 22.28 1.58 4.80
C LEU A 198 23.49 1.96 5.65
N ASP A 199 24.58 1.21 5.56
CA ASP A 199 25.86 1.55 6.19
C ASP A 199 26.82 2.10 5.13
N THR A 200 27.37 3.27 5.38
CA THR A 200 28.52 3.83 4.65
C THR A 200 29.75 3.84 5.56
N SER A 201 30.87 4.36 5.09
CA SER A 201 32.07 4.53 5.91
C SER A 201 31.91 5.58 7.02
N ALA A 202 30.96 6.51 6.86
CA ALA A 202 30.81 7.68 7.72
C ALA A 202 29.56 7.61 8.60
N GLU A 203 28.51 6.92 8.15
CA GLU A 203 27.20 6.96 8.79
C GLU A 203 26.37 5.70 8.50
N SER A 204 25.37 5.45 9.35
CA SER A 204 24.36 4.40 9.16
C SER A 204 22.97 5.04 9.17
N VAL A 205 22.23 4.86 8.09
CA VAL A 205 20.86 5.38 7.93
C VAL A 205 19.86 4.23 7.99
N VAL A 206 18.80 4.38 8.77
CA VAL A 206 17.69 3.42 8.83
C VAL A 206 16.49 3.99 8.08
N LEU A 207 16.04 3.29 7.04
CA LEU A 207 14.78 3.58 6.36
C LEU A 207 13.70 2.70 6.99
N ALA A 208 12.60 3.34 7.37
CA ALA A 208 11.40 2.66 7.86
C ALA A 208 10.24 2.99 6.90
N PRO A 209 9.35 2.02 6.61
CA PRO A 209 8.13 2.31 5.89
C PRO A 209 7.31 3.31 6.70
N VAL A 210 6.82 4.35 6.03
CA VAL A 210 5.88 5.29 6.63
C VAL A 210 4.54 5.05 5.97
N GLU A 211 3.58 4.59 6.76
CA GLU A 211 2.22 4.41 6.26
C GLU A 211 1.63 5.76 5.87
N ARG A 212 1.05 5.82 4.67
CA ARG A 212 0.32 6.99 4.21
C ARG A 212 -1.06 7.00 4.89
N PRO A 213 -1.41 8.02 5.70
CA PRO A 213 -2.76 8.20 6.22
C PRO A 213 -3.73 8.32 5.06
N ARG A 214 -4.91 7.70 5.21
CA ARG A 214 -5.92 7.69 4.16
C ARG A 214 -6.44 9.08 3.88
N GLY A 215 -6.58 9.40 2.60
CA GLY A 215 -6.93 10.74 2.12
C GLY A 215 -5.75 11.64 1.79
N ALA A 216 -4.51 11.27 2.13
CA ALA A 216 -3.33 11.98 1.65
C ALA A 216 -3.10 11.69 0.16
N ALA A 217 -3.07 12.72 -0.69
CA ALA A 217 -2.90 12.61 -2.13
C ALA A 217 -1.45 12.79 -2.60
N GLY A 218 -0.57 13.34 -1.76
CA GLY A 218 0.81 13.64 -2.15
C GLY A 218 1.74 13.91 -0.98
N TRP A 219 3.03 13.96 -1.29
CA TRP A 219 4.10 14.32 -0.35
C TRP A 219 4.57 15.75 -0.62
N GLN A 220 4.87 16.48 0.45
CA GLN A 220 5.52 17.79 0.40
C GLN A 220 6.68 17.84 1.39
N CYS A 221 7.75 18.53 1.01
CA CYS A 221 8.90 18.77 1.89
C CYS A 221 9.13 20.28 1.98
N GLY A 222 9.25 20.79 3.20
CA GLY A 222 9.52 22.21 3.47
C GLY A 222 10.47 22.41 4.66
N GLY A 223 10.70 23.66 5.07
CA GLY A 223 11.59 24.00 6.20
C GLY A 223 11.18 23.41 7.55
N HIS A 224 10.00 22.80 7.64
CA HIS A 224 9.45 22.13 8.81
C HIS A 224 9.43 20.59 8.71
N GLY A 225 10.02 20.00 7.66
CA GLY A 225 10.09 18.55 7.47
C GLY A 225 9.15 18.01 6.39
N LEU A 226 8.90 16.70 6.45
CA LEU A 226 8.00 15.97 5.54
C LEU A 226 6.55 16.17 5.98
N ALA A 227 5.71 16.59 5.05
CA ALA A 227 4.27 16.67 5.21
C ALA A 227 3.61 15.85 4.11
N LEU A 228 2.42 15.36 4.39
CA LEU A 228 1.54 14.85 3.36
C LEU A 228 0.48 15.90 3.05
N THR A 229 0.19 16.08 1.78
CA THR A 229 -0.95 16.87 1.33
C THR A 229 -2.05 15.96 0.85
N GLY A 230 -3.26 16.46 0.97
CA GLY A 230 -4.46 15.84 0.50
C GLY A 230 -5.28 16.85 -0.26
N PRO A 231 -6.53 16.50 -0.51
CA PRO A 231 -7.41 17.33 -1.31
C PRO A 231 -7.84 18.61 -0.61
N ARG A 232 -8.37 19.53 -1.42
CA ARG A 232 -8.69 20.90 -1.00
C ARG A 232 -10.05 21.04 -0.33
N LEU A 233 -10.21 20.56 0.90
CA LEU A 233 -11.48 20.65 1.61
C LEU A 233 -11.86 22.10 1.96
N GLY A 234 -12.99 22.59 1.45
CA GLY A 234 -13.47 23.94 1.78
C GLY A 234 -12.55 25.08 1.33
N GLY A 235 -11.72 24.86 0.31
CA GLY A 235 -10.75 25.86 -0.16
C GLY A 235 -9.39 25.80 0.55
N VAL A 236 -9.19 24.90 1.50
CA VAL A 236 -7.93 24.66 2.22
C VAL A 236 -7.38 23.28 1.88
N ASP A 237 -6.08 23.18 1.62
CA ASP A 237 -5.45 21.88 1.38
C ASP A 237 -5.34 21.09 2.69
N ALA A 238 -5.89 19.88 2.71
CA ALA A 238 -5.69 18.98 3.85
C ALA A 238 -4.19 18.67 3.99
N ARG A 239 -3.65 18.83 5.21
CA ARG A 239 -2.23 18.60 5.48
C ARG A 239 -2.05 17.74 6.72
N TRP A 240 -1.24 16.70 6.59
CA TRP A 240 -0.76 15.89 7.70
C TRP A 240 0.68 16.24 7.96
N GLU A 241 0.99 16.51 9.23
CA GLU A 241 2.34 16.77 9.68
C GLU A 241 2.83 15.58 10.50
N GLU A 242 4.07 15.17 10.27
CA GLU A 242 4.72 14.19 11.12
C GLU A 242 5.23 14.91 12.36
N SER A 243 4.54 14.74 13.49
CA SER A 243 4.87 15.37 14.77
C SER A 243 6.27 14.99 15.31
N ALA A 244 6.96 14.05 14.66
CA ALA A 244 8.25 13.48 15.07
C ALA A 244 9.45 13.83 14.16
N LEU A 245 9.28 14.50 13.02
CA LEU A 245 10.40 14.92 12.15
C LEU A 245 11.10 16.20 12.60
N ARG A 246 11.33 16.36 13.91
CA ARG A 246 12.49 17.13 14.35
C ARG A 246 13.67 16.17 14.27
N ALA A 247 14.54 16.38 13.28
CA ALA A 247 15.84 15.70 13.22
C ALA A 247 16.52 15.83 14.58
N VAL A 248 16.48 14.77 15.40
CA VAL A 248 17.31 14.70 16.60
C VAL A 248 18.66 14.24 16.10
N ALA A 249 19.50 15.21 15.73
CA ALA A 249 20.92 14.97 15.56
C ALA A 249 21.45 14.34 16.86
N GLY A 250 21.86 13.07 16.79
CA GLY A 250 22.66 12.43 17.84
C GLY A 250 21.95 11.58 18.89
N SER A 251 20.70 11.14 18.71
CA SER A 251 20.11 10.14 19.65
C SER A 251 19.91 8.76 19.02
N SER A 252 20.48 7.76 19.67
CA SER A 252 20.26 6.34 19.40
C SER A 252 18.86 5.93 19.88
N ILE A 253 17.90 5.82 18.96
CA ILE A 253 16.58 5.24 19.27
C ILE A 253 16.71 3.70 19.27
N PRO A 254 16.26 2.97 20.31
CA PRO A 254 16.35 1.52 20.33
C PRO A 254 15.41 0.87 19.29
N PRO A 255 15.75 -0.33 18.75
CA PRO A 255 15.15 -0.86 17.51
C PRO A 255 13.75 -1.48 17.66
N ALA A 256 13.13 -1.48 18.85
CA ALA A 256 11.97 -2.32 19.13
C ALA A 256 10.67 -1.57 19.50
N ALA A 257 10.68 -0.24 19.50
CA ALA A 257 9.51 0.54 19.92
C ALA A 257 9.39 1.87 19.16
N ALA A 258 9.43 1.84 17.83
CA ALA A 258 8.86 2.94 17.07
C ALA A 258 7.34 2.76 17.14
N PRO A 259 6.58 3.58 17.90
CA PRO A 259 5.12 3.53 17.81
C PRO A 259 4.75 3.76 16.34
N ALA A 260 3.66 3.13 15.89
CA ALA A 260 3.01 3.49 14.64
C ALA A 260 2.93 5.03 14.60
N ARG A 261 3.73 5.63 13.72
CA ARG A 261 4.05 7.05 13.74
C ARG A 261 2.77 7.80 13.36
N ALA A 262 2.15 8.45 14.34
CA ALA A 262 0.85 9.07 14.18
C ALA A 262 1.00 10.41 13.44
N TRP A 263 0.73 10.40 12.14
CA TRP A 263 0.44 11.61 11.38
C TRP A 263 -0.66 12.40 12.09
N GLN A 264 -0.38 13.66 12.45
CA GLN A 264 -1.38 14.54 13.01
C GLN A 264 -1.94 15.43 11.89
N LEU A 265 -3.26 15.50 11.82
CA LEU A 265 -3.91 16.44 10.93
C LEU A 265 -3.67 17.86 11.45
N ALA A 266 -3.18 18.75 10.61
CA ALA A 266 -3.05 20.16 10.96
C ALA A 266 -4.44 20.73 11.28
N ALA A 267 -4.57 21.49 12.37
CA ALA A 267 -5.85 22.04 12.85
C ALA A 267 -6.59 22.90 11.78
N GLU A 268 -5.87 23.40 10.77
CA GLU A 268 -6.39 24.19 9.66
C GLU A 268 -7.07 23.34 8.56
N ALA A 269 -6.90 22.01 8.55
CA ALA A 269 -7.42 21.11 7.50
C ALA A 269 -8.93 20.87 7.56
N VAL A 270 -9.62 21.36 8.60
CA VAL A 270 -11.08 21.35 8.72
C VAL A 270 -11.56 22.81 8.60
N GLY A 271 -11.43 23.38 7.40
CA GLY A 271 -11.99 24.70 7.11
C GLY A 271 -13.53 24.68 7.20
N PRO A 272 -14.18 25.82 7.51
CA PRO A 272 -15.63 25.92 7.40
C PRO A 272 -16.07 25.56 5.97
N PRO A 273 -17.26 24.95 5.79
CA PRO A 273 -17.76 24.64 4.46
C PRO A 273 -17.76 25.91 3.60
N PRO A 274 -17.44 25.82 2.30
CA PRO A 274 -17.54 26.97 1.40
C PRO A 274 -18.96 27.53 1.48
N ALA A 275 -19.08 28.86 1.58
CA ALA A 275 -20.37 29.51 1.72
C ALA A 275 -21.35 29.05 0.63
N GLY A 276 -22.46 28.41 1.02
CA GLY A 276 -23.49 27.89 0.11
C GLY A 276 -23.35 26.41 -0.31
N SER A 277 -22.31 25.69 0.13
CA SER A 277 -22.22 24.24 -0.09
C SER A 277 -23.17 23.48 0.85
N PRO A 278 -23.98 22.51 0.36
CA PRO A 278 -24.77 21.64 1.22
C PRO A 278 -23.93 20.54 1.90
N PHE A 279 -22.64 20.44 1.56
CA PHE A 279 -21.72 19.45 2.09
C PHE A 279 -20.76 20.05 3.13
N ARG A 280 -20.58 19.29 4.22
CA ARG A 280 -19.45 19.38 5.15
C ARG A 280 -18.42 18.33 4.79
N PHE A 281 -17.15 18.64 4.97
CA PHE A 281 -16.06 17.70 4.76
C PHE A 281 -15.16 17.67 5.97
N GLY A 282 -14.46 16.57 6.16
CA GLY A 282 -13.41 16.46 7.15
C GLY A 282 -12.60 15.19 7.00
N ILE A 283 -11.74 14.97 7.98
CA ILE A 283 -10.85 13.81 8.02
C ILE A 283 -11.06 13.08 9.33
N ASP A 284 -11.15 11.77 9.22
CA ASP A 284 -11.19 10.81 10.30
C ASP A 284 -9.80 10.16 10.38
N PRO A 285 -9.10 10.22 11.52
CA PRO A 285 -7.77 9.62 11.64
C PRO A 285 -7.74 8.11 11.34
N GLU A 286 -8.85 7.42 11.56
CA GLU A 286 -8.97 5.97 11.34
C GLU A 286 -9.43 5.65 9.91
N PHE A 287 -10.47 6.35 9.45
CA PHE A 287 -11.17 5.99 8.21
C PHE A 287 -10.90 6.93 7.02
N GLY A 288 -10.10 7.98 7.20
CA GLY A 288 -9.74 8.93 6.16
C GLY A 288 -10.80 10.00 5.89
N LEU A 289 -10.86 10.49 4.65
CA LEU A 289 -11.75 11.59 4.28
C LEU A 289 -13.22 11.21 4.41
N TRP A 290 -14.02 12.13 4.94
CA TRP A 290 -15.48 12.03 4.96
C TRP A 290 -16.13 13.30 4.39
N ALA A 291 -17.29 13.10 3.78
CA ALA A 291 -18.22 14.14 3.37
C ALA A 291 -19.56 13.90 4.06
N GLU A 292 -20.34 14.94 4.32
CA GLU A 292 -21.63 14.82 4.99
C GLU A 292 -22.59 15.87 4.45
N PHE A 293 -23.83 15.47 4.18
CA PHE A 293 -24.91 16.39 3.81
C PHE A 293 -26.12 16.18 4.70
N THR A 294 -26.95 17.22 4.81
CA THR A 294 -28.25 17.15 5.48
C THR A 294 -29.33 17.54 4.50
N VAL A 295 -30.34 16.67 4.35
CA VAL A 295 -31.59 16.99 3.66
C VAL A 295 -32.59 17.44 4.71
N SER A 296 -33.26 18.57 4.46
CA SER A 296 -34.38 19.05 5.28
C SER A 296 -35.53 19.43 4.35
N SER A 297 -36.67 18.75 4.50
CA SER A 297 -37.87 18.96 3.71
C SER A 297 -39.11 19.01 4.61
N GLY A 298 -40.29 19.23 4.02
CA GLY A 298 -41.57 19.12 4.73
C GLY A 298 -41.88 17.71 5.24
N HIS A 299 -41.08 16.71 4.86
CA HIS A 299 -41.26 15.30 5.22
C HIS A 299 -40.29 14.82 6.31
N GLY A 300 -39.31 15.64 6.69
CA GLY A 300 -38.33 15.31 7.72
C GLY A 300 -36.95 15.91 7.46
N SER A 301 -36.01 15.58 8.34
CA SER A 301 -34.60 15.94 8.19
C SER A 301 -33.71 14.75 8.49
N ALA A 302 -32.70 14.53 7.66
CA ALA A 302 -31.77 13.42 7.78
C ALA A 302 -30.37 13.83 7.32
N THR A 303 -29.36 13.27 7.98
CA THR A 303 -27.94 13.49 7.65
C THR A 303 -27.32 12.19 7.17
N GLN A 304 -26.58 12.25 6.07
CA GLN A 304 -25.82 11.11 5.54
C GLN A 304 -24.35 11.46 5.45
N ARG A 305 -23.51 10.57 5.97
CA ARG A 305 -22.06 10.63 5.83
C ARG A 305 -21.59 9.70 4.71
N LEU A 306 -20.53 10.10 4.02
CA LEU A 306 -19.85 9.36 2.97
C LEU A 306 -18.36 9.29 3.28
N ARG A 307 -17.71 8.21 2.84
CA ARG A 307 -16.26 8.02 2.85
C ARG A 307 -15.70 8.18 1.45
N TRP A 308 -14.52 8.77 1.35
CA TRP A 308 -13.79 8.81 0.09
C TRP A 308 -13.16 7.43 -0.15
N ILE A 309 -13.53 6.81 -1.26
CA ILE A 309 -12.95 5.56 -1.72
C ILE A 309 -11.88 5.91 -2.74
N GLU A 310 -10.61 5.70 -2.37
CA GLU A 310 -9.47 6.04 -3.21
C GLU A 310 -9.40 5.14 -4.45
N PRO A 311 -8.96 5.67 -5.61
CA PRO A 311 -8.67 4.83 -6.77
C PRO A 311 -7.60 3.79 -6.41
N GLY A 312 -7.67 2.63 -7.04
CA GLY A 312 -6.76 1.53 -6.72
C GLY A 312 -7.08 0.26 -7.48
N SER A 313 -6.33 -0.79 -7.20
CA SER A 313 -6.52 -2.10 -7.81
C SER A 313 -6.79 -3.16 -6.76
N PHE A 314 -7.67 -4.12 -7.07
CA PHE A 314 -7.99 -5.23 -6.19
C PHE A 314 -8.29 -6.51 -6.98
N ARG A 315 -8.31 -7.65 -6.26
CA ARG A 315 -8.74 -8.93 -6.82
C ARG A 315 -10.25 -9.08 -6.65
N MET A 316 -10.98 -9.01 -7.77
CA MET A 316 -12.43 -9.19 -7.80
C MET A 316 -12.78 -10.67 -8.00
N GLY A 317 -13.84 -11.13 -7.34
CA GLY A 317 -14.28 -12.53 -7.33
C GLY A 317 -13.60 -13.38 -6.25
N SER A 318 -13.94 -14.67 -6.21
CA SER A 318 -13.43 -15.62 -5.20
C SER A 318 -12.46 -16.65 -5.81
N PRO A 319 -11.44 -17.12 -5.05
CA PRO A 319 -10.62 -18.23 -5.48
C PRO A 319 -11.43 -19.54 -5.50
N GLU A 320 -11.04 -20.51 -6.33
CA GLU A 320 -11.77 -21.78 -6.47
C GLU A 320 -11.90 -22.58 -5.17
N SER A 321 -10.97 -22.37 -4.24
CA SER A 321 -10.94 -23.01 -2.93
C SER A 321 -11.79 -22.31 -1.87
N GLU A 322 -12.40 -21.17 -2.16
CA GLU A 322 -13.25 -20.45 -1.18
C GLU A 322 -14.51 -21.28 -0.88
N PRO A 323 -14.77 -21.62 0.39
CA PRO A 323 -15.98 -22.34 0.77
C PRO A 323 -17.26 -21.61 0.34
N GLU A 324 -18.29 -22.37 -0.01
CA GLU A 324 -19.63 -21.86 -0.37
C GLU A 324 -19.65 -20.86 -1.56
N ARG A 325 -18.58 -20.79 -2.36
CA ARG A 325 -18.55 -20.01 -3.60
C ARG A 325 -19.56 -20.51 -4.64
N LEU A 326 -20.08 -19.58 -5.43
CA LEU A 326 -20.85 -19.86 -6.63
C LEU A 326 -19.96 -19.81 -7.89
N ASP A 327 -20.43 -20.46 -8.97
CA ASP A 327 -19.68 -20.56 -10.23
C ASP A 327 -19.46 -19.21 -10.92
N ASN A 328 -20.38 -18.25 -10.73
CA ASN A 328 -20.31 -16.91 -11.33
C ASN A 328 -19.37 -15.94 -10.60
N GLU A 329 -18.73 -16.37 -9.51
CA GLU A 329 -17.78 -15.54 -8.77
C GLU A 329 -16.34 -15.64 -9.29
N GLY A 330 -16.11 -16.47 -10.30
CA GLY A 330 -14.78 -16.73 -10.86
C GLY A 330 -14.72 -16.57 -12.39
N PRO A 331 -13.51 -16.54 -12.96
CA PRO A 331 -12.23 -16.59 -12.24
C PRO A 331 -11.92 -15.27 -11.51
N ARG A 332 -11.18 -15.39 -10.40
CA ARG A 332 -10.65 -14.23 -9.68
C ARG A 332 -9.70 -13.46 -10.59
N HIS A 333 -9.91 -12.15 -10.77
CA HIS A 333 -9.16 -11.33 -11.74
C HIS A 333 -8.82 -9.95 -11.15
N TRP A 334 -7.96 -9.19 -11.82
CA TRP A 334 -7.58 -7.85 -11.36
C TRP A 334 -8.57 -6.81 -11.88
N VAL A 335 -9.02 -5.92 -11.01
CA VAL A 335 -9.80 -4.74 -11.38
C VAL A 335 -9.09 -3.50 -10.86
N THR A 336 -8.92 -2.51 -11.74
CA THR A 336 -8.43 -1.17 -11.39
C THR A 336 -9.58 -0.18 -11.49
N LEU A 337 -9.88 0.50 -10.39
CA LEU A 337 -10.74 1.68 -10.39
C LEU A 337 -9.84 2.91 -10.58
N THR A 338 -9.95 3.58 -11.72
CA THR A 338 -9.02 4.67 -12.10
C THR A 338 -9.37 5.99 -11.40
N ARG A 339 -10.61 6.11 -10.93
CA ARG A 339 -11.12 7.29 -10.22
C ARG A 339 -11.68 6.89 -8.87
N GLY A 340 -11.41 7.72 -7.86
CA GLY A 340 -12.07 7.60 -6.58
C GLY A 340 -13.52 8.10 -6.63
N PHE A 341 -14.28 7.78 -5.59
CA PHE A 341 -15.68 8.16 -5.47
C PHE A 341 -16.08 8.28 -4.00
N TRP A 342 -17.12 9.07 -3.71
CA TRP A 342 -17.71 9.08 -2.38
C TRP A 342 -18.76 7.98 -2.27
N LEU A 343 -18.70 7.19 -1.21
CA LEU A 343 -19.68 6.15 -0.92
C LEU A 343 -20.30 6.41 0.45
N ALA A 344 -21.63 6.35 0.55
CA ALA A 344 -22.31 6.43 1.83
C ALA A 344 -21.74 5.38 2.79
N ASP A 345 -21.44 5.82 4.02
CA ASP A 345 -20.84 4.95 5.02
C ASP A 345 -21.81 3.89 5.54
N THR A 346 -23.08 3.98 5.18
CA THR A 346 -24.16 3.04 5.51
C THR A 346 -25.03 2.78 4.28
N ALA A 347 -25.86 1.74 4.34
CA ALA A 347 -27.09 1.69 3.55
C ALA A 347 -27.96 2.93 3.83
N CYS A 348 -28.82 3.30 2.88
CA CYS A 348 -29.71 4.46 2.97
C CYS A 348 -30.67 4.31 4.16
N PRO A 349 -30.63 5.19 5.17
CA PRO A 349 -31.53 5.09 6.32
C PRO A 349 -32.98 5.45 5.93
N GLN A 350 -33.95 4.87 6.62
CA GLN A 350 -35.39 5.17 6.43
C GLN A 350 -35.70 6.67 6.57
N ALA A 351 -35.06 7.37 7.53
CA ALA A 351 -35.20 8.81 7.66
C ALA A 351 -34.75 9.59 6.42
N LEU A 352 -33.65 9.19 5.79
CA LEU A 352 -33.17 9.86 4.58
C LEU A 352 -34.13 9.61 3.41
N TRP A 353 -34.55 8.37 3.24
CA TRP A 353 -35.56 8.02 2.24
C TRP A 353 -36.83 8.86 2.43
N GLN A 354 -37.37 8.91 3.64
CA GLN A 354 -38.60 9.65 3.94
C GLN A 354 -38.43 11.16 3.77
N ALA A 355 -37.29 11.74 4.16
CA ALA A 355 -37.01 13.16 3.95
C ALA A 355 -36.96 13.54 2.46
N VAL A 356 -36.51 12.63 1.58
CA VAL A 356 -36.42 12.88 0.14
C VAL A 356 -37.74 12.56 -0.59
N MET A 357 -38.37 11.43 -0.25
CA MET A 357 -39.49 10.84 -1.01
C MET A 357 -40.86 11.09 -0.40
N GLY A 358 -40.94 11.48 0.88
CA GLY A 358 -42.19 11.78 1.57
C GLY A 358 -42.99 10.57 2.07
N ALA A 359 -42.50 9.35 1.84
CA ALA A 359 -43.11 8.11 2.32
C ALA A 359 -42.02 7.10 2.73
N ASN A 360 -42.35 6.11 3.55
CA ASN A 360 -41.45 5.04 3.96
C ASN A 360 -42.07 3.67 3.60
N PRO A 361 -41.52 2.93 2.62
CA PRO A 361 -42.06 1.64 2.17
C PRO A 361 -41.63 0.46 3.06
N SER A 362 -40.72 0.67 4.00
CA SER A 362 -40.05 -0.40 4.76
C SER A 362 -41.04 -1.27 5.54
N TYR A 363 -40.79 -2.58 5.53
CA TYR A 363 -41.44 -3.56 6.40
C TYR A 363 -41.04 -3.37 7.87
N PHE A 364 -39.74 -3.26 8.14
CA PHE A 364 -39.20 -3.14 9.48
C PHE A 364 -39.17 -1.68 9.93
N GLN A 365 -40.30 -1.21 10.46
CA GLN A 365 -40.47 0.16 10.94
C GLN A 365 -40.08 0.34 12.42
N GLY A 366 -40.18 1.57 12.92
CA GLY A 366 -40.05 1.93 14.33
C GLY A 366 -38.73 2.60 14.71
N ASP A 367 -37.67 2.39 13.93
CA ASP A 367 -36.40 3.13 14.08
C ASP A 367 -36.01 3.80 12.74
N PRO A 368 -35.97 5.13 12.67
CA PRO A 368 -35.63 5.86 11.44
C PRO A 368 -34.20 5.61 10.94
N GLN A 369 -33.32 5.04 11.77
CA GLN A 369 -31.95 4.70 11.40
C GLN A 369 -31.81 3.26 10.85
N ARG A 370 -32.89 2.48 10.75
CA ARG A 370 -32.86 1.23 9.98
C ARG A 370 -32.62 1.53 8.50
N PRO A 371 -32.00 0.60 7.74
CA PRO A 371 -31.94 0.74 6.29
C PRO A 371 -33.36 0.75 5.72
N VAL A 372 -33.57 1.55 4.68
CA VAL A 372 -34.77 1.43 3.85
C VAL A 372 -34.68 0.13 3.06
N GLU A 373 -35.77 -0.64 3.10
CA GLU A 373 -35.97 -1.86 2.32
C GLU A 373 -37.37 -1.81 1.67
N GLN A 374 -37.76 -2.85 0.93
CA GLN A 374 -38.90 -2.83 0.02
C GLN A 374 -38.82 -1.71 -1.02
N VAL A 375 -37.60 -1.45 -1.53
CA VAL A 375 -37.36 -0.51 -2.62
C VAL A 375 -36.82 -1.23 -3.85
N SER A 376 -37.47 -1.00 -4.98
CA SER A 376 -37.01 -1.48 -6.28
C SER A 376 -35.87 -0.62 -6.82
N TRP A 377 -35.07 -1.17 -7.73
CA TRP A 377 -34.02 -0.41 -8.40
C TRP A 377 -34.56 0.85 -9.08
N HIS A 378 -35.75 0.77 -9.69
CA HIS A 378 -36.39 1.92 -10.33
C HIS A 378 -36.78 3.03 -9.33
N GLU A 379 -37.32 2.66 -8.17
CA GLU A 379 -37.65 3.63 -7.11
C GLU A 379 -36.38 4.28 -6.56
N VAL A 380 -35.28 3.53 -6.43
CA VAL A 380 -33.97 4.05 -6.05
C VAL A 380 -33.47 5.09 -7.07
N GLN A 381 -33.60 4.85 -8.37
CA GLN A 381 -33.28 5.87 -9.38
C GLN A 381 -34.15 7.14 -9.23
N GLY A 382 -35.42 6.98 -8.84
CA GLY A 382 -36.30 8.09 -8.51
C GLY A 382 -35.81 8.90 -7.31
N PHE A 383 -35.41 8.21 -6.24
CA PHE A 383 -34.79 8.80 -5.06
C PHE A 383 -33.52 9.58 -5.41
N LEU A 384 -32.60 9.01 -6.20
CA LEU A 384 -31.35 9.68 -6.57
C LEU A 384 -31.61 10.99 -7.34
N ARG A 385 -32.54 10.99 -8.30
CA ARG A 385 -32.94 12.21 -9.03
C ARG A 385 -33.61 13.25 -8.13
N ALA A 386 -34.37 12.83 -7.12
CA ALA A 386 -34.96 13.74 -6.15
C ALA A 386 -33.89 14.33 -5.22
N LEU A 387 -32.92 13.53 -4.80
CA LEU A 387 -31.78 13.96 -4.00
C LEU A 387 -30.91 14.99 -4.72
N GLU A 388 -30.61 14.80 -6.01
CA GLU A 388 -29.84 15.76 -6.81
C GLU A 388 -30.52 17.14 -6.92
N LYS A 389 -31.86 17.19 -6.92
CA LYS A 389 -32.60 18.46 -6.89
C LYS A 389 -32.46 19.18 -5.55
N LEU A 390 -32.33 18.43 -4.47
CA LEU A 390 -32.16 18.95 -3.10
C LEU A 390 -30.71 19.32 -2.78
N LEU A 391 -29.75 18.73 -3.51
CA LEU A 391 -28.32 18.96 -3.35
C LEU A 391 -27.68 19.40 -4.69
N PRO A 392 -27.92 20.64 -5.14
CA PRO A 392 -27.45 21.11 -6.44
C PRO A 392 -25.95 20.92 -6.64
N GLY A 393 -25.58 20.31 -7.77
CA GLY A 393 -24.19 20.11 -8.18
C GLY A 393 -23.54 18.81 -7.68
N CYS A 394 -24.28 17.96 -6.98
CA CYS A 394 -23.90 16.55 -6.83
C CYS A 394 -24.48 15.68 -7.96
N GLU A 395 -23.75 14.64 -8.35
CA GLU A 395 -24.21 13.53 -9.19
C GLU A 395 -24.39 12.30 -8.30
N ALA A 396 -25.65 11.97 -7.99
CA ALA A 396 -26.00 10.88 -7.09
C ALA A 396 -26.26 9.60 -7.89
N ALA A 397 -25.58 8.52 -7.52
CA ALA A 397 -25.64 7.25 -8.24
C ALA A 397 -25.63 6.05 -7.28
N LEU A 398 -25.97 4.87 -7.77
CA LEU A 398 -25.56 3.61 -7.12
C LEU A 398 -24.07 3.35 -7.41
N PRO A 399 -23.33 2.68 -6.51
CA PRO A 399 -22.03 2.14 -6.88
C PRO A 399 -22.18 1.12 -8.00
N THR A 400 -21.19 1.01 -8.89
CA THR A 400 -21.09 -0.17 -9.76
C THR A 400 -20.80 -1.39 -8.90
N GLU A 401 -21.07 -2.57 -9.44
CA GLU A 401 -20.75 -3.83 -8.78
C GLU A 401 -19.26 -3.91 -8.39
N ALA A 402 -18.35 -3.47 -9.27
CA ALA A 402 -16.92 -3.42 -9.01
C ALA A 402 -16.56 -2.42 -7.89
N GLN A 403 -17.19 -1.24 -7.89
CA GLN A 403 -17.03 -0.25 -6.83
C GLN A 403 -17.51 -0.79 -5.48
N TRP A 404 -18.64 -1.49 -5.47
CA TRP A 404 -19.21 -2.09 -4.27
C TRP A 404 -18.27 -3.16 -3.69
N GLU A 405 -17.77 -4.08 -4.50
CA GLU A 405 -16.89 -5.15 -4.00
C GLU A 405 -15.55 -4.61 -3.51
N TYR A 406 -14.97 -3.64 -4.22
CA TYR A 406 -13.74 -2.96 -3.81
C TYR A 406 -13.92 -2.31 -2.42
N ALA A 407 -15.02 -1.58 -2.25
CA ALA A 407 -15.38 -0.92 -1.00
C ALA A 407 -15.69 -1.92 0.12
N CYS A 408 -16.38 -3.02 -0.18
CA CYS A 408 -16.71 -4.08 0.78
C CYS A 408 -15.43 -4.72 1.32
N ARG A 409 -14.52 -5.11 0.42
CA ARG A 409 -13.25 -5.76 0.78
C ARG A 409 -12.35 -4.87 1.61
N ALA A 410 -12.33 -3.56 1.32
CA ALA A 410 -11.51 -2.59 2.04
C ALA A 410 -10.02 -2.99 2.15
N GLY A 411 -9.49 -3.61 1.10
CA GLY A 411 -8.13 -4.15 1.03
C GLY A 411 -7.98 -5.62 1.45
N SER A 412 -9.04 -6.26 1.95
CA SER A 412 -9.04 -7.68 2.31
C SER A 412 -9.13 -8.60 1.08
N GLU A 413 -8.35 -9.68 1.09
CA GLU A 413 -8.44 -10.79 0.12
C GLU A 413 -9.28 -11.98 0.63
N THR A 414 -9.80 -11.91 1.85
CA THR A 414 -10.60 -12.98 2.46
C THR A 414 -12.09 -12.90 2.08
N PRO A 415 -12.91 -13.92 2.40
CA PRO A 415 -14.34 -13.89 2.08
C PRO A 415 -15.09 -12.71 2.73
N PHE A 416 -14.64 -12.28 3.92
CA PHE A 416 -15.19 -11.12 4.63
C PHE A 416 -14.13 -10.05 4.86
N SER A 417 -14.54 -8.78 5.00
CA SER A 417 -13.63 -7.70 5.39
C SER A 417 -13.06 -7.90 6.80
N PHE A 418 -13.70 -8.76 7.60
CA PHE A 418 -13.29 -9.15 8.94
C PHE A 418 -12.38 -10.39 8.99
N GLY A 419 -12.06 -10.99 7.84
CA GLY A 419 -11.19 -12.16 7.74
C GLY A 419 -11.87 -13.38 7.10
N GLY A 420 -11.39 -14.57 7.49
CA GLY A 420 -11.84 -15.85 6.94
C GLY A 420 -13.24 -16.30 7.37
N ASN A 421 -13.81 -15.70 8.42
CA ASN A 421 -15.13 -16.01 8.96
C ASN A 421 -15.71 -14.78 9.68
N VAL A 422 -17.01 -14.82 10.01
CA VAL A 422 -17.73 -13.76 10.73
C VAL A 422 -18.68 -14.34 11.79
N THR A 423 -19.04 -13.52 12.77
CA THR A 423 -20.08 -13.84 13.76
C THR A 423 -21.27 -12.87 13.67
N PRO A 424 -22.42 -13.19 14.28
CA PRO A 424 -23.55 -12.27 14.31
C PRO A 424 -23.25 -10.92 15.00
N GLU A 425 -22.21 -10.81 15.81
CA GLU A 425 -21.74 -9.55 16.40
C GLU A 425 -21.03 -8.65 15.39
N GLN A 426 -20.57 -9.19 14.25
CA GLN A 426 -19.91 -8.46 13.18
C GLN A 426 -20.83 -8.20 11.98
N VAL A 427 -21.67 -9.19 11.65
CA VAL A 427 -22.52 -9.17 10.45
C VAL A 427 -23.93 -9.60 10.85
N ASN A 428 -24.97 -8.89 10.36
CA ASN A 428 -26.36 -9.28 10.63
C ASN A 428 -26.83 -10.30 9.58
N TYR A 429 -26.92 -11.58 9.95
CA TYR A 429 -27.35 -12.70 9.11
C TYR A 429 -28.12 -13.74 9.95
N ASP A 430 -28.65 -14.81 9.33
CA ASP A 430 -29.21 -15.95 10.06
C ASP A 430 -28.11 -16.76 10.78
N GLY A 431 -27.95 -16.44 12.08
CA GLY A 431 -26.98 -17.08 12.97
C GLY A 431 -27.12 -18.61 13.09
N ASN A 432 -28.21 -19.22 12.61
CA ASN A 432 -28.33 -20.69 12.55
C ASN A 432 -27.49 -21.32 11.44
N PHE A 433 -27.07 -20.54 10.43
CA PHE A 433 -26.31 -20.98 9.26
C PHE A 433 -24.97 -20.22 9.14
N PRO A 434 -24.02 -20.48 10.04
CA PRO A 434 -22.70 -19.87 10.01
C PRO A 434 -21.85 -20.36 8.85
N TYR A 435 -20.85 -19.57 8.46
CA TYR A 435 -20.03 -19.82 7.29
C TYR A 435 -19.02 -20.95 7.55
N ALA A 436 -18.88 -21.85 6.58
CA ALA A 436 -17.86 -22.90 6.52
C ALA A 436 -17.77 -23.74 7.82
N GLY A 437 -18.92 -24.06 8.42
CA GLY A 437 -18.99 -24.83 9.66
C GLY A 437 -18.63 -24.04 10.92
N GLY A 438 -18.71 -22.71 10.87
CA GLY A 438 -18.55 -21.84 12.03
C GLY A 438 -19.54 -22.13 13.17
N ALA A 439 -19.36 -21.47 14.30
CA ALA A 439 -20.27 -21.63 15.43
C ALA A 439 -21.62 -20.96 15.13
N LYS A 440 -22.72 -21.64 15.46
CA LYS A 440 -24.04 -21.02 15.43
C LYS A 440 -24.09 -19.86 16.40
N GLY A 441 -24.84 -18.82 16.04
CA GLY A 441 -25.07 -17.65 16.88
C GLY A 441 -26.50 -17.17 16.80
N TRP A 442 -26.75 -15.98 17.32
CA TRP A 442 -28.10 -15.42 17.38
C TRP A 442 -28.59 -14.97 16.00
N TYR A 443 -29.76 -15.45 15.61
CA TYR A 443 -30.53 -14.93 14.48
C TYR A 443 -31.45 -13.79 14.93
N ARG A 444 -31.26 -12.59 14.39
CA ARG A 444 -32.02 -11.39 14.80
C ARG A 444 -33.42 -11.31 14.21
N GLU A 445 -33.67 -11.99 13.09
CA GLU A 445 -34.97 -12.03 12.38
C GLU A 445 -35.49 -10.65 11.91
N LYS A 446 -34.59 -9.67 11.80
CA LYS A 446 -34.89 -8.32 11.33
C LYS A 446 -33.63 -7.54 10.98
N THR A 447 -33.81 -6.44 10.27
CA THR A 447 -32.77 -5.42 10.10
C THR A 447 -32.32 -4.85 11.46
N VAL A 448 -31.15 -4.21 11.49
CA VAL A 448 -30.68 -3.41 12.62
C VAL A 448 -30.46 -1.97 12.16
N PRO A 449 -30.50 -0.98 13.07
CA PRO A 449 -30.11 0.38 12.75
C PRO A 449 -28.71 0.40 12.11
N VAL A 450 -28.51 1.25 11.11
CA VAL A 450 -27.19 1.39 10.49
C VAL A 450 -26.16 1.87 11.52
N LYS A 451 -24.89 1.48 11.34
CA LYS A 451 -23.80 1.71 12.30
C LYS A 451 -24.01 1.06 13.67
N SER A 452 -24.81 0.01 13.75
CA SER A 452 -24.96 -0.76 14.99
C SER A 452 -23.95 -1.90 15.11
N LEU A 453 -23.32 -2.29 14.00
CA LEU A 453 -22.26 -3.28 13.93
C LEU A 453 -20.92 -2.61 13.53
N PRO A 454 -19.78 -3.29 13.72
CA PRO A 454 -18.47 -2.74 13.36
C PRO A 454 -18.36 -2.39 11.87
N ALA A 455 -17.64 -1.30 11.56
CA ALA A 455 -17.28 -0.97 10.18
C ALA A 455 -16.17 -1.88 9.65
N ASN A 456 -16.07 -1.99 8.32
CA ASN A 456 -14.87 -2.51 7.70
C ASN A 456 -13.69 -1.52 7.85
N ALA A 457 -12.51 -1.91 7.36
CA ALA A 457 -11.31 -1.09 7.53
C ALA A 457 -11.46 0.33 6.96
N TRP A 458 -12.38 0.58 6.02
CA TRP A 458 -12.62 1.87 5.34
C TRP A 458 -13.73 2.71 5.99
N GLY A 459 -14.27 2.28 7.13
CA GLY A 459 -15.30 3.02 7.83
C GLY A 459 -16.67 2.90 7.17
N LEU A 460 -16.89 1.82 6.42
CA LEU A 460 -18.17 1.46 5.83
C LEU A 460 -18.85 0.39 6.69
N TYR A 461 -20.06 0.67 7.10
CA TYR A 461 -20.85 -0.15 8.01
C TYR A 461 -21.83 -1.02 7.24
N GLU A 462 -22.05 -2.22 7.78
CA GLU A 462 -23.00 -3.21 7.25
C GLU A 462 -22.90 -3.41 5.72
N MET A 463 -21.68 -3.37 5.17
CA MET A 463 -21.44 -3.79 3.76
C MET A 463 -21.72 -5.29 3.59
N GLN A 464 -21.70 -6.07 4.68
CA GLN A 464 -21.97 -7.50 4.68
C GLN A 464 -23.11 -7.73 5.68
N GLY A 465 -24.20 -8.33 5.21
CA GLY A 465 -25.44 -8.57 5.95
C GLY A 465 -26.36 -7.35 6.09
N ASN A 466 -27.33 -7.45 7.00
CA ASN A 466 -28.40 -6.49 7.28
C ASN A 466 -29.40 -6.34 6.14
N VAL A 467 -28.99 -5.78 4.99
CA VAL A 467 -29.77 -5.79 3.75
C VAL A 467 -28.84 -6.01 2.58
N SER A 468 -29.31 -6.75 1.58
CA SER A 468 -28.71 -6.75 0.26
C SER A 468 -28.81 -5.36 -0.36
N GLU A 469 -27.89 -4.98 -1.23
CA GLU A 469 -27.80 -3.63 -1.78
C GLU A 469 -27.74 -3.60 -3.30
N TRP A 470 -28.66 -2.86 -3.92
CA TRP A 470 -28.67 -2.62 -5.36
C TRP A 470 -27.38 -1.94 -5.87
N CYS A 471 -26.85 -2.44 -6.99
CA CYS A 471 -25.78 -1.82 -7.77
C CYS A 471 -26.32 -1.10 -9.01
N ALA A 472 -25.49 -0.22 -9.60
CA ALA A 472 -25.86 0.57 -10.79
C ALA A 472 -26.05 -0.28 -12.05
N ASP A 473 -25.32 -1.39 -12.15
CA ASP A 473 -25.15 -2.20 -13.33
C ASP A 473 -25.66 -3.64 -13.13
N GLY A 474 -25.83 -4.35 -14.24
CA GLY A 474 -26.21 -5.76 -14.26
C GLY A 474 -25.06 -6.72 -13.90
N PRO A 475 -25.36 -8.03 -13.82
CA PRO A 475 -24.33 -9.04 -13.59
C PRO A 475 -23.30 -9.04 -14.72
N ARG A 476 -22.10 -9.49 -14.39
CA ARG A 476 -20.98 -9.65 -15.33
C ARG A 476 -20.43 -11.05 -15.32
N ALA A 477 -20.06 -11.53 -16.50
CA ALA A 477 -19.15 -12.65 -16.61
C ALA A 477 -17.73 -12.19 -16.28
N TYR A 478 -17.02 -12.98 -15.48
CA TYR A 478 -15.61 -12.74 -15.21
C TYR A 478 -14.75 -13.51 -16.21
N ASP A 479 -13.61 -12.91 -16.56
CA ASP A 479 -12.54 -13.56 -17.29
C ASP A 479 -11.21 -13.28 -16.57
N GLU A 480 -10.14 -13.98 -16.92
CA GLU A 480 -8.84 -13.85 -16.22
C GLU A 480 -8.15 -12.50 -16.47
N ARG A 481 -8.69 -11.66 -17.35
CA ARG A 481 -8.03 -10.43 -17.80
C ARG A 481 -8.15 -9.34 -16.74
N ALA A 482 -7.12 -8.51 -16.65
CA ALA A 482 -7.20 -7.29 -15.86
C ALA A 482 -8.19 -6.31 -16.53
N GLN A 483 -9.07 -5.72 -15.74
CA GLN A 483 -10.10 -4.80 -16.20
C GLN A 483 -9.93 -3.41 -15.56
N GLN A 484 -10.28 -2.35 -16.29
CA GLN A 484 -10.27 -0.98 -15.79
C GLN A 484 -11.69 -0.43 -15.78
N ASP A 485 -12.13 0.10 -14.63
CA ASP A 485 -13.48 0.63 -14.38
C ASP A 485 -14.61 -0.21 -14.99
N PRO A 486 -14.62 -1.54 -14.78
CA PRO A 486 -15.57 -2.38 -15.49
C PRO A 486 -16.99 -2.14 -15.00
N THR A 487 -17.92 -2.19 -15.94
CA THR A 487 -19.36 -2.06 -15.70
C THR A 487 -20.09 -3.22 -16.33
N GLY A 488 -21.11 -3.72 -15.65
CA GLY A 488 -22.03 -4.70 -16.20
C GLY A 488 -22.99 -4.08 -17.20
N LEU A 489 -24.00 -4.85 -17.61
CA LEU A 489 -25.02 -4.34 -18.52
C LEU A 489 -25.74 -3.14 -17.89
N VAL A 490 -25.48 -1.95 -18.45
CA VAL A 490 -26.19 -0.70 -18.16
C VAL A 490 -27.21 -0.43 -19.28
N SER A 491 -27.99 -1.45 -19.67
CA SER A 491 -29.05 -1.23 -20.65
C SER A 491 -30.23 -0.52 -19.98
N GLY A 492 -30.82 0.47 -20.66
CA GLY A 492 -32.11 1.07 -20.26
C GLY A 492 -33.32 0.14 -20.45
N ASP A 493 -33.08 -1.16 -20.66
CA ASP A 493 -34.10 -2.19 -20.80
C ASP A 493 -34.70 -2.50 -19.42
N GLU A 494 -36.00 -2.28 -19.28
CA GLU A 494 -36.77 -2.54 -18.05
C GLU A 494 -36.73 -4.01 -17.63
N GLY A 495 -36.41 -4.94 -18.56
CA GLY A 495 -36.28 -6.37 -18.28
C GLY A 495 -34.87 -6.84 -17.88
N ALA A 496 -33.85 -5.96 -17.93
CA ALA A 496 -32.47 -6.37 -17.66
C ALA A 496 -32.21 -6.48 -16.15
N HIS A 497 -31.70 -7.64 -15.73
CA HIS A 497 -31.35 -7.87 -14.33
C HIS A 497 -30.30 -6.87 -13.84
N ARG A 498 -30.43 -6.46 -12.57
CA ARG A 498 -29.49 -5.58 -11.87
C ARG A 498 -28.78 -6.37 -10.79
N ALA A 499 -27.47 -6.13 -10.65
CA ALA A 499 -26.70 -6.77 -9.61
C ALA A 499 -27.11 -6.21 -8.24
N PHE A 500 -27.05 -7.06 -7.22
CA PHE A 500 -27.11 -6.66 -5.83
C PHE A 500 -26.12 -7.51 -5.03
N ARG A 501 -25.67 -6.98 -3.89
CA ARG A 501 -24.54 -7.51 -3.13
C ARG A 501 -24.77 -7.43 -1.62
N GLY A 502 -23.96 -8.16 -0.86
CA GLY A 502 -23.84 -7.99 0.60
C GLY A 502 -24.58 -9.00 1.46
N GLY A 503 -25.63 -9.65 0.94
CA GLY A 503 -26.48 -10.54 1.74
C GLY A 503 -27.29 -9.78 2.80
N SER A 504 -28.25 -10.45 3.43
CA SER A 504 -29.22 -9.79 4.31
C SER A 504 -29.31 -10.39 5.72
N TRP A 505 -30.19 -9.82 6.54
CA TRP A 505 -30.49 -10.31 7.88
C TRP A 505 -31.02 -11.74 7.92
N SER A 506 -31.68 -12.20 6.86
CA SER A 506 -32.33 -13.52 6.75
C SER A 506 -31.49 -14.56 6.02
N ASP A 507 -30.40 -14.12 5.37
CA ASP A 507 -29.51 -14.98 4.62
C ASP A 507 -28.54 -15.76 5.53
N ARG A 508 -28.02 -16.88 5.03
CA ARG A 508 -26.87 -17.58 5.65
C ARG A 508 -25.58 -16.76 5.51
N ALA A 509 -24.62 -16.98 6.40
CA ALA A 509 -23.36 -16.21 6.41
C ALA A 509 -22.58 -16.27 5.08
N GLY A 510 -22.60 -17.41 4.38
CA GLY A 510 -21.94 -17.56 3.08
C GLY A 510 -22.47 -16.63 1.98
N TRP A 511 -23.69 -16.10 2.14
CA TRP A 511 -24.26 -15.12 1.22
C TRP A 511 -23.81 -13.68 1.51
N ALA A 512 -23.25 -13.44 2.70
CA ALA A 512 -22.68 -12.15 3.04
C ALA A 512 -21.23 -11.99 2.55
N ARG A 513 -20.64 -12.98 1.86
CA ARG A 513 -19.27 -12.91 1.33
C ARG A 513 -19.11 -11.78 0.33
N SER A 514 -17.94 -11.14 0.34
CA SER A 514 -17.63 -9.98 -0.51
C SER A 514 -17.79 -10.28 -1.99
N ALA A 515 -17.48 -11.52 -2.41
CA ALA A 515 -17.49 -11.95 -3.80
C ALA A 515 -18.86 -12.39 -4.32
N LEU A 516 -19.85 -12.64 -3.46
CA LEU A 516 -21.14 -13.15 -3.89
C LEU A 516 -21.79 -12.18 -4.88
N GLN A 517 -22.10 -12.66 -6.08
CA GLN A 517 -22.77 -11.89 -7.11
C GLN A 517 -24.16 -12.48 -7.34
N LEU A 518 -25.20 -11.68 -7.07
CA LEU A 518 -26.58 -12.02 -7.37
C LEU A 518 -27.19 -10.93 -8.27
N ALA A 519 -28.29 -11.27 -8.94
CA ALA A 519 -29.02 -10.32 -9.77
C ALA A 519 -30.53 -10.58 -9.74
N LEU A 520 -31.30 -9.50 -9.83
CA LEU A 520 -32.77 -9.52 -9.80
C LEU A 520 -33.34 -8.58 -10.86
N LEU A 521 -34.58 -8.79 -11.25
CA LEU A 521 -35.31 -7.83 -12.10
C LEU A 521 -35.47 -6.48 -11.36
N PRO A 522 -35.31 -5.35 -12.05
CA PRO A 522 -35.20 -4.03 -11.43
C PRO A 522 -36.49 -3.51 -10.77
N GLY A 523 -37.63 -4.13 -11.08
CA GLY A 523 -38.93 -3.83 -10.45
C GLY A 523 -39.24 -4.64 -9.19
N LEU A 524 -38.42 -5.65 -8.86
CA LEU A 524 -38.61 -6.46 -7.65
C LEU A 524 -38.14 -5.70 -6.41
N ARG A 525 -38.76 -6.01 -5.27
CA ARG A 525 -38.46 -5.42 -3.96
C ARG A 525 -38.75 -6.45 -2.86
N PHE A 526 -37.91 -6.47 -1.84
CA PHE A 526 -37.98 -7.42 -0.73
C PHE A 526 -37.68 -6.70 0.58
N ASP A 527 -38.09 -7.27 1.72
CA ASP A 527 -37.89 -6.74 3.07
C ASP A 527 -36.45 -6.87 3.59
N ASP A 528 -35.57 -7.35 2.73
CA ASP A 528 -34.17 -7.60 2.98
C ASP A 528 -33.27 -7.00 1.88
N LEU A 529 -33.84 -6.20 0.97
CA LEU A 529 -33.19 -5.55 -0.16
C LEU A 529 -33.36 -4.03 -0.12
N GLY A 530 -32.24 -3.33 0.02
CA GLY A 530 -32.12 -1.88 0.04
C GLY A 530 -31.03 -1.38 -0.91
N PHE A 531 -30.34 -0.31 -0.53
CA PHE A 531 -29.23 0.25 -1.31
C PHE A 531 -28.35 1.18 -0.48
N ARG A 532 -27.14 1.45 -0.99
CA ARG A 532 -26.32 2.59 -0.58
C ARG A 532 -26.03 3.49 -1.76
N LEU A 533 -25.94 4.79 -1.52
CA LEU A 533 -25.68 5.79 -2.55
C LEU A 533 -24.20 6.14 -2.65
N SER A 534 -23.79 6.57 -3.83
CA SER A 534 -22.48 7.12 -4.16
C SER A 534 -22.63 8.51 -4.76
N LEU A 535 -21.60 9.36 -4.64
CA LEU A 535 -21.53 10.66 -5.31
C LEU A 535 -20.29 10.69 -6.21
N ARG A 536 -20.50 10.98 -7.51
CA ARG A 536 -19.47 10.89 -8.57
C ARG A 536 -18.84 12.21 -8.98
N SER A 537 -19.55 13.33 -8.79
CA SER A 537 -19.12 14.67 -9.27
C SER A 537 -18.35 15.51 -8.25
N ILE A 538 -18.12 14.98 -7.05
CA ILE A 538 -17.42 15.69 -5.98
C ILE A 538 -16.02 15.08 -5.91
N GLU A 539 -15.05 15.59 -6.67
CA GLU A 539 -13.67 15.26 -6.31
C GLU A 539 -13.37 15.87 -4.94
N PRO A 540 -12.51 15.25 -4.13
CA PRO A 540 -12.13 15.81 -2.87
C PRO A 540 -11.57 17.23 -3.08
N GLY A 541 -12.26 18.20 -2.51
CA GLY A 541 -11.95 19.62 -2.62
C GLY A 541 -12.49 20.38 -3.82
N GLN A 542 -13.31 19.75 -4.65
CA GLN A 542 -14.20 20.46 -5.56
C GLN A 542 -15.49 20.83 -4.84
N VAL A 543 -15.79 22.13 -4.82
CA VAL A 543 -17.11 22.65 -4.44
C VAL A 543 -17.98 22.60 -5.69
N PRO A 544 -19.20 22.07 -5.63
CA PRO A 544 -20.10 22.17 -6.76
C PRO A 544 -20.30 23.65 -7.13
N ALA A 545 -20.02 24.00 -8.39
CA ALA A 545 -20.22 25.37 -8.85
C ALA A 545 -21.70 25.74 -8.71
N PRO A 546 -22.04 26.96 -8.23
CA PRO A 546 -23.42 27.42 -8.27
C PRO A 546 -23.91 27.42 -9.71
N VAL A 547 -25.08 26.83 -9.95
CA VAL A 547 -25.71 26.77 -11.27
C VAL A 547 -25.95 28.21 -11.74
N GLN A 548 -25.12 28.71 -12.66
CA GLN A 548 -25.47 29.89 -13.43
C GLN A 548 -26.66 29.50 -14.31
N GLY A 549 -27.83 30.10 -14.05
CA GLY A 549 -29.03 29.88 -14.83
C GLY A 549 -28.71 30.03 -16.31
N ARG A 550 -29.06 29.02 -17.12
CA ARG A 550 -28.96 29.12 -18.57
C ARG A 550 -29.65 30.42 -19.01
N PRO A 551 -28.99 31.34 -19.74
CA PRO A 551 -29.69 32.47 -20.32
C PRO A 551 -30.78 31.89 -21.22
N GLY A 552 -32.03 32.29 -20.95
CA GLY A 552 -33.18 31.92 -21.76
C GLY A 552 -32.87 32.21 -23.22
N ARG A 553 -33.11 31.21 -24.08
CA ARG A 553 -32.98 31.36 -25.53
C ARG A 553 -33.81 32.57 -25.95
N PRO A 554 -33.24 33.59 -26.62
CA PRO A 554 -34.03 34.73 -27.08
C PRO A 554 -35.10 34.22 -28.04
N ALA A 555 -36.35 34.63 -27.82
CA ALA A 555 -37.45 34.34 -28.71
C ALA A 555 -37.12 34.86 -30.12
N ALA A 556 -37.25 33.99 -31.12
CA ALA A 556 -37.05 34.39 -32.51
C ALA A 556 -38.13 35.43 -32.91
N PRO A 557 -37.76 36.49 -33.66
CA PRO A 557 -38.74 37.46 -34.14
C PRO A 557 -39.67 36.80 -35.17
N GLY A 558 -40.97 37.03 -34.99
CA GLY A 558 -42.06 36.38 -35.71
C GLY A 558 -41.95 36.42 -37.23
N GLY A 559 -42.12 35.25 -37.85
CA GLY A 559 -42.44 35.12 -39.27
C GLY A 559 -43.91 35.44 -39.53
N ARG A 560 -44.16 36.26 -40.56
CA ARG A 560 -45.50 36.60 -41.08
C ARG A 560 -46.28 35.35 -41.51
N PRO A 561 -47.63 35.38 -41.42
CA PRO A 561 -48.46 34.28 -41.91
C PRO A 561 -48.56 34.31 -43.44
N PRO A 562 -48.67 33.14 -44.12
CA PRO A 562 -48.96 33.12 -45.55
C PRO A 562 -50.47 33.29 -45.80
N HIS A 563 -50.74 33.93 -46.94
CA HIS A 563 -52.05 34.03 -47.59
C HIS A 563 -52.55 32.70 -48.14
#